data_AF-X1S913-F1
#
_entry.id   AF-X1S913-F1
#
_cell.length_a   1.000
_cell.length_b   1.000
_cell.length_c   1.000
_cell.angle_alpha   90.00
_cell.angle_beta   90.00
_cell.angle_gamma   90.00
#
_symmetry.space_group_name_H-M   'P 1'
#
loop_
_entity.id
_entity.type
_entity.pdbx_description
1 polymer ?
#
loop_
_entity_poly.entity_id
_entity_poly.type
_entity_poly.pdbx_seq_one_letter_code
_entity_poly.pdbx_strand_id
1 'polypeptide(L)'
;CYYIKMINRQKFDTIGVKKINFESDLNEEQLAVVNNLNGNMLILAGAGSGKTRTLTYSVAKLIESGVDPHQIMLVTFTKKK
;
A
#
# COMPACT_ATOMS: atom_id res chain seq x y z
N CYS A 1 10.62 3.88 -9.63
CA CYS A 1 9.40 3.38 -10.32
C CYS A 1 9.00 2.08 -9.66
N TYR A 2 7.83 2.03 -9.00
CA TYR A 2 7.31 0.82 -8.37
C TYR A 2 6.01 0.43 -9.07
N TYR A 3 5.78 -0.87 -9.20
CA TYR A 3 4.62 -1.45 -9.89
C TYR A 3 3.83 -2.28 -8.89
N ILE A 4 2.54 -1.95 -8.71
CA ILE A 4 1.59 -2.73 -7.92
C ILE A 4 0.57 -3.32 -8.90
N LYS A 5 0.43 -4.65 -8.89
CA LYS A 5 -0.55 -5.37 -9.71
C LYS A 5 -1.48 -6.15 -8.79
N MET A 6 -2.77 -5.88 -8.89
CA MET A 6 -3.82 -6.64 -8.19
C MET A 6 -4.23 -7.85 -9.02
N ILE A 7 -4.40 -9.02 -8.39
CA ILE A 7 -4.89 -10.24 -9.06
C ILE A 7 -6.19 -10.71 -8.38
N ASN A 8 -7.32 -10.50 -9.04
CA ASN A 8 -8.69 -10.91 -8.66
C ASN A 8 -9.21 -10.36 -7.31
N ARG A 9 -10.54 -10.26 -7.19
CA ARG A 9 -11.23 -9.62 -6.06
C ARG A 9 -12.13 -10.65 -5.37
N GLN A 10 -11.74 -11.13 -4.20
CA GLN A 10 -12.62 -11.88 -3.29
C GLN A 10 -12.52 -11.29 -1.88
N LYS A 11 -13.66 -11.23 -1.17
CA LYS A 11 -13.77 -10.65 0.18
C LYS A 11 -13.48 -11.74 1.21
N PHE A 12 -12.62 -11.48 2.17
CA PHE A 12 -12.33 -12.36 3.32
C PHE A 12 -12.65 -11.64 4.64
N ASP A 13 -13.21 -12.39 5.60
CA ASP A 13 -13.53 -11.89 6.95
C ASP A 13 -12.27 -11.78 7.82
N THR A 14 -11.96 -10.57 8.30
CA THR A 14 -10.79 -10.28 9.13
C THR A 14 -11.14 -10.28 10.62
N ILE A 15 -10.67 -11.30 11.34
CA ILE A 15 -10.74 -11.39 12.81
C ILE A 15 -9.69 -10.46 13.42
N GLY A 16 -10.11 -9.39 14.12
CA GLY A 16 -9.32 -8.74 15.19
C GLY A 16 -8.13 -7.84 14.81
N VAL A 17 -8.06 -7.29 13.60
CA VAL A 17 -6.96 -6.38 13.22
C VAL A 17 -7.20 -4.97 13.78
N LYS A 18 -6.28 -4.46 14.60
CA LYS A 18 -6.29 -3.07 15.09
C LYS A 18 -6.28 -2.10 13.91
N LYS A 19 -7.27 -1.21 13.84
CA LYS A 19 -7.41 -0.21 12.76
C LYS A 19 -6.21 0.73 12.74
N ILE A 20 -5.61 0.94 11.58
CA ILE A 20 -4.41 1.77 11.41
C ILE A 20 -4.84 3.24 11.26
N ASN A 21 -4.15 4.16 11.94
CA ASN A 21 -4.38 5.59 11.77
C ASN A 21 -3.44 6.17 10.69
N PHE A 22 -3.91 6.18 9.44
CA PHE A 22 -3.12 6.65 8.30
C PHE A 22 -2.78 8.15 8.37
N GLU A 23 -3.70 8.97 8.89
CA GLU A 23 -3.58 10.43 8.88
C GLU A 23 -2.49 10.92 9.85
N SER A 24 -2.30 10.23 10.98
CA SER A 24 -1.22 10.57 11.92
C SER A 24 0.16 10.15 11.41
N ASP A 25 0.21 9.17 10.52
CA ASP A 25 1.45 8.51 10.11
C ASP A 25 1.95 8.89 8.72
N LEU A 26 1.18 9.62 7.93
CA LEU A 26 1.51 9.98 6.55
C LEU A 26 1.36 11.47 6.33
N ASN A 27 2.23 12.05 5.50
CA ASN A 27 2.01 13.39 4.99
C ASN A 27 0.91 13.39 3.90
N GLU A 28 0.50 14.57 3.45
CA GLU A 28 -0.59 14.72 2.49
C GLU A 28 -0.35 13.99 1.16
N GLU A 29 0.87 14.06 0.61
CA GLU A 29 1.21 13.38 -0.64
C GLU A 29 1.16 11.85 -0.52
N GLN A 30 1.68 11.31 0.59
CA GLN A 30 1.65 9.87 0.87
C GLN A 30 0.22 9.39 1.15
N LEU A 31 -0.56 10.18 1.87
CA LEU A 31 -1.97 9.89 2.16
C LEU A 31 -2.80 9.88 0.87
N ALA A 32 -2.55 10.82 -0.04
CA ALA A 32 -3.19 10.87 -1.36
C ALA A 32 -2.92 9.59 -2.17
N VAL A 33 -1.70 9.04 -2.12
CA VAL A 33 -1.39 7.74 -2.73
C VAL A 33 -2.17 6.62 -2.05
N VAL A 34 -2.11 6.53 -0.71
CA VAL A 34 -2.72 5.43 0.06
C VAL A 34 -4.24 5.41 -0.08
N ASN A 35 -4.89 6.55 -0.26
CA ASN A 35 -6.34 6.63 -0.44
C ASN A 35 -6.79 6.36 -1.89
N ASN A 36 -5.88 6.38 -2.87
CA ASN A 36 -6.21 6.24 -4.30
C ASN A 36 -5.60 4.98 -4.92
N LEU A 37 -5.92 3.80 -4.37
CA LEU A 37 -5.36 2.51 -4.82
C LEU A 37 -6.19 1.80 -5.91
N ASN A 38 -6.98 2.55 -6.68
CA ASN A 38 -7.83 2.00 -7.74
C ASN A 38 -7.11 2.04 -9.09
N GLY A 39 -7.03 0.88 -9.76
CA GLY A 39 -6.44 0.77 -11.10
C GLY A 39 -4.91 0.86 -11.10
N ASN A 40 -4.33 1.15 -12.27
CA ASN A 40 -2.88 1.25 -12.43
C ASN A 40 -2.40 2.66 -12.06
N MET A 41 -1.39 2.77 -11.20
CA MET A 41 -0.82 4.05 -10.76
C MET A 41 0.70 4.06 -10.96
N LEU A 42 1.23 5.19 -11.42
CA LEU A 42 2.66 5.49 -11.46
C LEU A 42 2.97 6.61 -10.45
N ILE A 43 3.87 6.33 -9.51
CA ILE A 43 4.31 7.31 -8.51
C ILE A 43 5.76 7.70 -8.81
N LEU A 44 5.97 8.99 -9.06
CA LEU A 44 7.28 9.60 -9.17
C LEU A 44 7.68 10.14 -7.80
N ALA A 45 8.87 9.76 -7.32
CA ALA A 45 9.28 10.07 -5.96
C ALA A 45 10.80 10.19 -5.88
N GLY A 46 11.28 11.26 -5.23
CA GLY A 46 12.70 11.53 -5.02
C GLY A 46 13.38 10.60 -4.00
N ALA A 47 14.68 10.80 -3.79
CA ALA A 47 15.39 10.18 -2.66
C ALA A 47 14.80 10.70 -1.33
N GLY A 48 14.78 9.88 -0.28
CA GLY A 48 14.32 10.29 1.05
C GLY A 48 12.81 10.53 1.22
N SER A 49 11.99 10.52 0.15
CA SER A 49 10.55 10.85 0.21
C SER A 49 9.64 9.82 0.91
N GLY A 50 10.21 8.84 1.61
CA GLY A 50 9.42 7.82 2.33
C GLY A 50 8.77 6.76 1.44
N LYS A 51 9.26 6.52 0.22
CA LYS A 51 8.71 5.53 -0.75
C LYS A 51 8.36 4.17 -0.13
N THR A 52 9.22 3.64 0.73
CA THR A 52 8.96 2.36 1.41
C THR A 52 7.80 2.48 2.38
N ARG A 53 7.72 3.57 3.15
CA ARG A 53 6.60 3.85 4.06
C ARG A 53 5.29 3.92 3.27
N THR A 54 5.24 4.69 2.19
CA THR A 54 4.05 4.80 1.33
C THR A 54 3.60 3.42 0.83
N LEU A 55 4.50 2.60 0.29
CA LEU A 55 4.17 1.27 -0.21
C LEU A 55 3.65 0.33 0.90
N THR A 56 4.26 0.36 2.09
CA THR A 56 3.80 -0.44 3.24
C THR A 56 2.38 -0.06 3.64
N TYR A 57 2.09 1.25 3.77
CA TYR A 57 0.74 1.71 4.11
C TYR A 57 -0.27 1.47 2.98
N SER A 58 0.14 1.50 1.71
CA SER A 58 -0.72 1.09 0.60
C SER A 58 -1.14 -0.38 0.72
N VAL A 59 -0.21 -1.29 1.03
CA VAL A 59 -0.55 -2.70 1.26
C VAL A 59 -1.47 -2.85 2.46
N ALA A 60 -1.16 -2.16 3.57
CA ALA A 60 -2.00 -2.20 4.77
C ALA A 60 -3.43 -1.71 4.48
N LYS A 61 -3.59 -0.64 3.69
CA LYS A 61 -4.90 -0.11 3.28
C LYS A 61 -5.67 -1.10 2.42
N LEU A 62 -5.02 -1.82 1.50
CA LEU A 62 -5.67 -2.87 0.70
C LEU A 62 -6.20 -3.99 1.59
N ILE A 63 -5.41 -4.45 2.55
CA ILE A 63 -5.80 -5.49 3.50
C ILE A 63 -6.96 -5.01 4.39
N GLU A 64 -6.89 -3.78 4.94
CA GLU A 64 -7.99 -3.18 5.72
C GLU A 64 -9.26 -3.03 4.89
N SER A 65 -9.13 -2.80 3.58
CA SER A 65 -10.27 -2.73 2.64
C SER A 65 -10.83 -4.12 2.26
N GLY A 66 -10.28 -5.21 2.81
CA GLY A 66 -10.75 -6.59 2.62
C GLY A 66 -10.13 -7.31 1.42
N VAL A 67 -9.03 -6.82 0.86
CA VAL A 67 -8.27 -7.55 -0.16
C VAL A 67 -7.49 -8.68 0.51
N ASP A 68 -7.61 -9.90 -0.03
CA ASP A 68 -6.82 -11.03 0.42
C ASP A 68 -5.32 -10.74 0.28
N PRO A 69 -4.51 -10.84 1.35
CA PRO A 69 -3.06 -10.71 1.26
C PRO A 69 -2.42 -11.61 0.18
N HIS A 70 -2.99 -12.78 -0.11
CA HIS A 70 -2.51 -13.68 -1.17
C HIS A 70 -2.71 -13.12 -2.59
N GLN A 71 -3.56 -12.11 -2.76
CA GLN A 71 -3.82 -11.42 -4.04
C GLN A 71 -2.92 -10.19 -4.25
N ILE A 72 -2.05 -9.86 -3.29
CA ILE A 72 -1.17 -8.68 -3.32
C ILE A 72 0.26 -9.10 -3.61
N MET A 73 0.83 -8.60 -4.72
CA MET A 73 2.25 -8.78 -5.04
C MET A 73 2.98 -7.44 -4.92
N LEU A 74 3.95 -7.37 -3.99
CA LEU A 74 4.85 -6.24 -3.84
C LEU A 74 6.27 -6.65 -4.24
N VAL A 75 6.83 -5.98 -5.24
CA VAL A 75 8.18 -6.27 -5.74
C VAL A 75 9.07 -5.04 -5.57
N THR A 76 10.27 -5.25 -5.05
CA THR A 76 11.30 -4.21 -4.93
C THR A 76 12.62 -4.72 -5.47
N PHE A 77 13.33 -3.87 -6.22
CA PHE A 77 14.71 -4.09 -6.60
C PHE A 77 15.57 -3.58 -5.44
N THR A 78 15.95 -4.46 -4.50
CA THR A 78 17.01 -4.33 -3.46
C THR A 78 16.52 -4.78 -2.07
N LYS A 79 17.22 -5.75 -1.46
CA LYS A 79 17.39 -5.87 0.00
C LYS A 79 18.68 -5.12 0.34
N LYS A 80 18.63 -4.00 1.04
CA LYS A 80 19.81 -3.41 1.69
C LYS A 80 19.49 -3.32 3.18
N LYS A 81 20.44 -3.81 3.98
CA LYS A 81 20.45 -3.79 5.45
C LYS A 81 20.20 -2.37 5.98
#